data_AF-A0A7Y1Z2V0-F1
#
_entry.id   AF-A0A7Y1Z2V0-F1
#
_cell.length_a   1.000
_cell.length_b   1.000
_cell.length_c   1.000
_cell.angle_alpha   90.00
_cell.angle_beta   90.00
_cell.angle_gamma   90.00
#
_symmetry.space_group_name_H-M   'P 1'
#
loop_
_entity.id
_entity.type
_entity.pdbx_description
1 polymer ?
#
loop_
_entity_poly.entity_id
_entity_poly.type
_entity_poly.pdbx_seq_one_letter_code
_entity_poly.pdbx_strand_id
1 'polypeptide(L)'
;MSDKDQEAPQPDEAAEAGEAIPGENASDAPVSESEQLAALQAEITDYRDRLLRSMAEMDNLRKRTQREKDDATRFAISRFARDIIGISDDLSRAIEAVPPEARSGDDATVTGLLAGIELTERQLQQVFERHGVKRFDPAGEKFDPMVHEAMYEVPDPSQPAGTVAQVVEPGYMIADRVLRPARVGVSAGGPKSAPKPKPETESPAAAKQAEIGDPALEGQMSETDTGAADQSADGGETTPESGTPTGAQEPAQPEQIGIKIDRSA
;
A
#
# COMPACT_ATOMS: atom_id res chain seq x y z
N MET A 1 25.32 57.09 60.11
CA MET A 1 23.92 57.25 59.69
C MET A 1 23.45 55.84 59.34
N SER A 2 23.26 54.98 60.35
CA SER A 2 22.12 54.95 61.28
C SER A 2 20.90 54.41 60.52
N ASP A 3 20.28 53.28 60.82
CA ASP A 3 20.19 52.42 62.01
C ASP A 3 19.94 50.97 61.48
N LYS A 4 20.52 49.87 61.99
CA LYS A 4 20.34 49.22 63.30
C LYS A 4 18.84 49.04 63.61
N ASP A 5 18.30 47.83 63.58
CA ASP A 5 18.22 46.90 64.72
C ASP A 5 17.87 45.49 64.16
N GLN A 6 18.56 44.38 64.48
CA GLN A 6 18.58 43.64 65.75
C GLN A 6 17.15 43.41 66.28
N GLU A 7 16.66 42.20 66.52
CA GLU A 7 17.16 41.23 67.48
C GLU A 7 16.17 40.04 67.46
N ALA A 8 16.65 38.80 67.49
CA ALA A 8 15.89 37.68 68.05
C ALA A 8 16.24 37.57 69.54
N PRO A 9 15.33 37.13 70.42
CA PRO A 9 15.63 35.85 71.07
C PRO A 9 14.40 34.98 71.40
N GLN A 10 14.68 33.68 71.49
CA GLN A 10 13.93 32.59 72.16
C GLN A 10 13.99 32.80 73.71
N PRO A 11 13.54 31.91 74.66
CA PRO A 11 13.09 30.51 74.58
C PRO A 11 11.94 30.09 75.56
N ASP A 12 11.51 28.83 75.51
CA ASP A 12 11.24 27.88 76.65
C ASP A 12 10.41 26.69 76.13
N GLU A 13 10.96 25.49 75.96
CA GLU A 13 11.25 24.41 76.94
C GLU A 13 10.02 23.66 77.51
N ALA A 14 9.93 22.36 77.15
CA ALA A 14 9.50 21.19 77.95
C ALA A 14 8.87 20.13 77.00
N ALA A 15 9.61 19.08 76.62
CA ALA A 15 9.71 17.78 77.31
C ALA A 15 8.57 16.83 76.88
N GLU A 16 8.71 15.55 76.57
CA GLU A 16 9.79 14.56 76.54
C GLU A 16 9.20 13.26 75.90
N ALA A 17 10.01 12.21 75.76
CA ALA A 17 9.72 10.82 75.36
C ALA A 17 9.61 10.57 73.83
N GLY A 18 10.38 9.68 73.21
CA GLY A 18 11.26 8.61 73.68
C GLY A 18 11.28 7.52 72.60
N GLU A 19 12.44 6.86 72.41
CA GLU A 19 12.65 5.63 71.61
C GLU A 19 12.45 5.73 70.08
N ALA A 20 13.29 5.16 69.22
CA ALA A 20 14.47 4.32 69.36
C ALA A 20 15.28 4.47 68.07
N ILE A 21 16.60 4.40 68.18
CA ILE A 21 17.53 4.25 67.06
C ILE A 21 17.78 2.75 66.89
N PRO A 22 17.29 2.07 65.84
CA PRO A 22 17.72 0.72 65.56
C PRO A 22 18.94 0.77 64.63
N GLY A 23 20.09 0.51 65.23
CA GLY A 23 21.08 -0.43 64.69
C GLY A 23 21.70 -0.07 63.35
N GLU A 24 22.75 0.74 63.41
CA GLU A 24 23.91 0.62 62.54
C GLU A 24 24.55 -0.75 62.78
N ASN A 25 24.00 -1.81 62.17
CA ASN A 25 24.64 -3.12 62.11
C ASN A 25 25.36 -3.18 60.76
N ALA A 26 26.52 -2.53 60.73
CA ALA A 26 27.53 -2.77 59.72
C ALA A 26 27.93 -4.25 59.79
N SER A 27 27.30 -5.06 58.95
CA SER A 27 27.82 -6.37 58.58
C SER A 27 29.06 -6.17 57.71
N ASP A 28 30.15 -5.68 58.31
CA ASP A 28 31.48 -5.73 57.73
C ASP A 28 32.10 -7.10 58.07
N ALA A 29 31.45 -8.15 57.57
CA ALA A 29 32.12 -9.42 57.35
C ALA A 29 32.89 -9.24 56.03
N PRO A 30 34.17 -9.63 55.94
CA PRO A 30 34.89 -9.56 54.67
C PRO A 30 34.12 -10.38 53.65
N VAL A 31 33.47 -9.70 52.70
CA VAL A 31 32.78 -10.32 51.56
C VAL A 31 33.74 -11.34 51.01
N SER A 32 33.37 -12.61 51.06
CA SER A 32 34.33 -13.68 50.76
C SER A 32 34.83 -13.48 49.33
N GLU A 33 36.09 -13.82 49.05
CA GLU A 33 36.63 -13.72 47.69
C GLU A 33 35.70 -14.39 46.66
N SER A 34 34.98 -15.44 47.06
CA SER A 34 33.98 -16.11 46.24
C SER A 34 32.75 -15.25 45.90
N GLU A 35 32.25 -14.45 46.84
CA GLU A 35 31.14 -13.52 46.63
C GLU A 35 31.56 -12.34 45.76
N GLN A 36 32.79 -11.83 45.94
CA GLN A 36 33.34 -10.79 45.07
C GLN A 36 33.51 -11.28 43.63
N LEU A 37 34.02 -12.51 43.45
CA LEU A 37 34.15 -13.14 42.13
C LEU A 37 32.78 -13.39 41.47
N ALA A 38 31.77 -13.81 42.24
CA ALA A 38 30.42 -13.98 41.73
C ALA A 38 29.78 -12.65 41.29
N ALA A 39 29.95 -11.57 42.08
CA ALA A 39 29.49 -10.24 41.72
C ALA A 39 30.16 -9.71 40.44
N LEU A 40 31.48 -9.86 40.32
CA LEU A 40 32.23 -9.51 39.11
C LEU A 40 31.78 -10.32 37.88
N GLN A 41 31.51 -11.61 38.05
CA GLN A 41 30.97 -12.44 36.96
C GLN A 41 29.58 -11.99 36.53
N ALA A 42 28.71 -11.64 37.48
CA ALA A 42 27.37 -11.12 37.19
C ALA A 42 27.44 -9.78 36.45
N GLU A 43 28.32 -8.86 36.86
CA GLU A 43 28.57 -7.61 36.14
C GLU A 43 29.08 -7.86 34.72
N ILE A 44 30.04 -8.78 34.55
CA ILE A 44 30.55 -9.14 33.22
C ILE A 44 29.42 -9.69 32.34
N THR A 45 28.52 -10.52 32.88
CA THR A 45 27.37 -11.02 32.13
C THR A 45 26.39 -9.91 31.76
N ASP A 46 26.08 -8.98 32.67
CA ASP A 46 25.20 -7.85 32.38
C ASP A 46 25.82 -6.92 31.32
N TYR A 47 27.12 -6.60 31.41
CA TYR A 47 27.82 -5.83 30.38
C TYR A 47 27.86 -6.55 29.04
N ARG A 48 28.06 -7.86 29.01
CA ARG A 48 28.02 -8.67 27.77
C ARG A 48 26.62 -8.64 27.16
N ASP A 49 25.57 -8.77 27.97
CA ASP A 49 24.19 -8.74 27.48
C ASP A 49 23.82 -7.35 26.94
N ARG A 50 24.22 -6.28 27.64
CA ARG A 50 24.06 -4.89 27.17
C ARG A 50 24.80 -4.65 25.86
N LEU A 51 26.03 -5.16 25.73
CA LEU A 51 26.84 -5.02 24.53
C LEU A 51 26.27 -5.82 23.35
N LEU A 52 25.81 -7.06 23.57
CA LEU A 52 25.15 -7.85 22.54
C LEU A 52 23.85 -7.18 22.07
N ARG A 53 23.06 -6.63 23.01
CA ARG A 53 21.84 -5.90 22.68
C ARG A 53 22.15 -4.63 21.88
N SER A 54 23.13 -3.83 22.31
CA SER A 54 23.50 -2.61 21.58
C SER A 54 24.05 -2.91 20.19
N MET A 55 24.84 -3.97 20.03
CA MET A 55 25.29 -4.44 18.71
C MET A 55 24.11 -4.82 17.81
N ALA A 56 23.14 -5.57 18.35
CA ALA A 56 21.92 -5.92 17.61
C ALA A 56 21.09 -4.69 17.20
N GLU A 57 20.97 -3.71 18.10
CA GLU A 57 20.32 -2.43 17.81
C GLU A 57 21.06 -1.63 16.73
N MET A 58 22.39 -1.60 16.76
CA MET A 58 23.21 -0.95 15.73
C MET A 58 23.07 -1.62 14.37
N ASP A 59 23.04 -2.96 14.32
CA ASP A 59 22.84 -3.70 13.08
C ASP A 59 21.45 -3.47 12.49
N ASN A 60 20.41 -3.45 13.34
CA ASN A 60 19.05 -3.14 12.93
C ASN A 60 18.94 -1.69 12.41
N LEU A 61 19.55 -0.73 13.11
CA LEU A 61 19.62 0.66 12.67
C LEU A 61 20.35 0.78 11.35
N ARG A 62 21.50 0.12 11.18
CA ARG A 62 22.27 0.14 9.93
C ARG A 62 21.44 -0.39 8.75
N LYS A 63 20.75 -1.52 8.93
CA LYS A 63 19.86 -2.10 7.91
C LYS A 63 18.70 -1.16 7.59
N ARG A 64 18.09 -0.53 8.60
CA ARG A 64 16.99 0.42 8.41
C ARG A 64 17.44 1.67 7.66
N THR A 65 18.52 2.29 8.11
CA THR A 65 19.11 3.48 7.48
C THR A 65 19.55 3.20 6.05
N GLN A 66 20.05 2.00 5.74
CA GLN A 66 20.40 1.66 4.36
C GLN A 66 19.15 1.66 3.46
N ARG A 67 18.05 1.02 3.89
CA ARG A 67 16.78 1.04 3.16
C ARG A 67 16.23 2.46 3.00
N GLU A 68 16.24 3.25 4.07
CA GLU A 68 15.81 4.65 4.02
C GLU A 68 16.65 5.49 3.04
N LYS A 69 17.96 5.25 2.95
CA LYS A 69 18.83 5.90 1.96
C LYS A 69 18.53 5.44 0.53
N ASP A 70 18.32 4.14 0.32
CA ASP A 70 17.98 3.60 -0.98
C ASP A 70 16.63 4.15 -1.46
N ASP A 71 15.65 4.25 -0.57
CA ASP A 71 14.35 4.87 -0.87
C ASP A 71 14.48 6.39 -1.10
N ALA A 72 15.24 7.09 -0.26
CA ALA A 72 15.48 8.52 -0.43
C ALA A 72 16.14 8.84 -1.76
N THR A 73 17.09 8.01 -2.22
CA THR A 73 17.74 8.19 -3.53
C THR A 73 16.80 7.86 -4.69
N ARG A 74 16.02 6.77 -4.60
CA ARG A 74 15.00 6.43 -5.62
C ARG A 74 13.95 7.51 -5.79
N PHE A 75 13.53 8.15 -4.69
CA PHE A 75 12.46 9.15 -4.70
C PHE A 75 12.94 10.60 -4.59
N ALA A 76 14.25 10.86 -4.63
CA ALA A 76 14.82 12.21 -4.50
C ALA A 76 14.26 13.19 -5.54
N ILE A 77 14.06 12.71 -6.77
CA ILE A 77 13.58 13.51 -7.90
C ILE A 77 12.06 13.71 -7.90
N SER A 78 11.31 13.07 -6.99
CA SER A 78 9.84 13.04 -7.02
C SER A 78 9.20 14.43 -7.01
N ARG A 79 9.72 15.35 -6.18
CA ARG A 79 9.22 16.73 -6.11
C ARG A 79 9.50 17.48 -7.41
N PHE A 80 10.72 17.38 -7.92
CA PHE A 80 11.11 18.03 -9.17
C PHE A 80 10.31 17.49 -10.37
N ALA A 81 10.11 16.17 -10.43
CA ALA A 81 9.29 15.53 -11.45
C ALA A 81 7.83 16.04 -11.39
N ARG A 82 7.25 16.21 -10.19
CA ARG A 82 5.91 16.79 -10.03
C ARG A 82 5.80 18.19 -10.62
N ASP A 83 6.80 19.03 -10.40
CA ASP A 83 6.80 20.41 -10.92
C ASP A 83 6.95 20.43 -12.46
N ILE A 84 7.73 19.51 -13.04
CA ILE A 84 7.89 19.42 -14.51
C ILE A 84 6.68 18.77 -15.19
N ILE A 85 5.96 17.86 -14.53
CA ILE A 85 4.77 17.24 -15.10
C ILE A 85 3.79 18.30 -15.62
N GLY A 86 3.58 19.39 -14.89
CA GLY A 86 2.73 20.50 -15.35
C GLY A 86 3.20 21.12 -16.68
N ILE A 87 4.51 21.26 -16.87
CA ILE A 87 5.08 21.74 -18.14
C ILE A 87 4.81 20.75 -19.26
N SER A 88 4.89 19.45 -18.98
CA SER A 88 4.55 18.41 -19.96
C SER A 88 3.09 18.51 -20.41
N ASP A 89 2.17 18.75 -19.48
CA ASP A 89 0.74 18.88 -19.83
C ASP A 89 0.47 20.18 -20.58
N ASP A 90 1.17 21.27 -20.27
CA ASP A 90 1.06 22.53 -21.02
C ASP A 90 1.55 22.35 -22.47
N LEU A 91 2.61 21.56 -22.68
CA LEU A 91 3.06 21.19 -24.04
C LEU A 91 2.01 20.36 -24.77
N SER A 92 1.44 19.33 -24.13
CA SER A 92 0.36 18.53 -24.73
C SER A 92 -0.87 19.39 -25.04
N ARG A 93 -1.25 20.30 -24.13
CA ARG A 93 -2.35 21.26 -24.31
C ARG A 93 -2.06 22.23 -25.46
N ALA A 94 -0.82 22.68 -25.62
CA ALA A 94 -0.42 23.56 -26.72
C ALA A 94 -0.55 22.84 -28.07
N ILE A 95 -0.19 21.55 -28.14
CA ILE A 95 -0.39 20.73 -29.35
C ILE A 95 -1.89 20.56 -29.63
N GLU A 96 -2.69 20.21 -28.62
CA GLU A 96 -4.14 20.01 -28.72
C GLU A 96 -4.92 21.28 -29.10
N ALA A 97 -4.46 22.44 -28.65
CA ALA A 97 -5.09 23.73 -28.92
C ALA A 97 -5.02 24.14 -30.40
N VAL A 98 -4.09 23.58 -31.19
CA VAL A 98 -3.99 23.90 -32.61
C VAL A 98 -5.09 23.18 -33.40
N PRO A 99 -5.98 23.93 -34.08
CA PRO A 99 -7.09 23.34 -34.83
C PRO A 99 -6.60 22.34 -35.89
N PRO A 100 -7.38 21.28 -36.18
CA PRO A 100 -7.00 20.28 -37.19
C PRO A 100 -6.75 20.91 -38.58
N GLU A 101 -7.50 21.95 -38.93
CA GLU A 101 -7.33 22.72 -40.17
C GLU A 101 -5.94 23.37 -40.29
N ALA A 102 -5.36 23.80 -39.16
CA ALA A 102 -4.03 24.41 -39.11
C ALA A 102 -2.90 23.37 -39.03
N ARG A 103 -3.21 22.11 -38.69
CA ARG A 103 -2.25 20.99 -38.74
C ARG A 103 -2.03 20.48 -40.16
N SER A 104 -3.01 20.65 -41.03
CA SER A 104 -2.98 20.20 -42.43
C SER A 104 -2.88 21.33 -43.46
N GLY A 105 -2.86 22.59 -43.00
CA GLY A 105 -2.71 23.75 -43.88
C GLY A 105 -1.30 23.92 -44.44
N ASP A 106 -1.20 24.62 -45.58
CA ASP A 106 0.06 24.91 -46.31
C ASP A 106 1.02 25.85 -45.57
N ASP A 107 0.69 26.29 -44.35
CA ASP A 107 1.56 27.18 -43.58
C ASP A 107 2.71 26.40 -42.94
N ALA A 108 3.81 26.32 -43.69
CA ALA A 108 5.04 25.64 -43.30
C ALA A 108 5.61 26.13 -41.95
N THR A 109 5.25 27.35 -41.52
CA THR A 109 5.73 27.90 -40.25
C THR A 109 5.01 27.27 -39.05
N VAL A 110 3.68 27.11 -39.14
CA VAL A 110 2.84 26.52 -38.09
C VAL A 110 3.12 25.02 -37.96
N THR A 111 3.19 24.33 -39.08
CA THR A 111 3.52 22.89 -39.12
C THR A 111 4.93 22.59 -38.64
N GLY A 112 5.92 23.42 -39.01
CA GLY A 112 7.29 23.31 -38.51
C GLY A 112 7.40 23.56 -36.99
N LEU A 113 6.66 24.54 -36.47
CA LEU A 113 6.62 24.81 -35.02
C LEU A 113 5.96 23.65 -34.25
N LEU A 114 4.83 23.14 -34.73
CA LEU A 114 4.16 21.97 -34.15
C LEU A 114 5.09 20.76 -34.09
N ALA A 115 5.78 20.44 -35.19
CA ALA A 115 6.74 19.34 -35.23
C ALA A 115 7.89 19.54 -34.23
N GLY A 116 8.32 20.79 -34.03
CA GLY A 116 9.31 21.15 -33.01
C GLY A 116 8.81 20.90 -31.59
N ILE A 117 7.57 21.27 -31.27
CA ILE A 117 6.95 21.06 -29.95
C ILE A 117 6.70 19.56 -29.71
N GLU A 118 6.24 18.80 -30.71
CA GLU A 118 6.10 17.35 -30.60
C GLU A 118 7.44 16.63 -30.38
N LEU A 119 8.53 17.16 -30.94
CA LEU A 119 9.87 16.63 -30.72
C LEU A 119 10.34 16.89 -29.28
N THR A 120 10.11 18.09 -28.75
CA THR A 120 10.48 18.42 -27.37
C THR A 120 9.64 17.65 -26.36
N GLU A 121 8.34 17.46 -26.61
CA GLU A 121 7.47 16.62 -25.78
C GLU A 121 7.98 15.17 -25.74
N ARG A 122 8.32 14.58 -26.89
CA ARG A 122 8.90 13.23 -26.96
C ARG A 122 10.23 13.14 -26.21
N GLN A 123 11.10 14.13 -26.35
CA GLN A 123 12.37 14.18 -25.60
C GLN A 123 12.13 14.27 -24.10
N LEU A 124 11.13 15.04 -23.66
CA LEU A 124 10.74 15.14 -22.26
C LEU A 124 10.23 13.80 -21.72
N GLN A 125 9.39 13.10 -22.48
CA GLN A 125 8.91 11.76 -22.11
C GLN A 125 10.07 10.77 -21.97
N GLN A 126 11.06 10.80 -22.87
CA GLN A 126 12.27 9.97 -22.75
C GLN A 126 13.12 10.32 -21.52
N VAL A 127 13.15 11.59 -21.09
CA VAL A 127 13.82 11.98 -19.84
C VAL A 127 13.09 11.37 -18.64
N PHE A 128 11.75 11.43 -18.63
CA PHE A 128 10.96 10.81 -17.57
C PHE A 128 11.18 9.31 -17.46
N GLU A 129 11.16 8.59 -18.58
CA GLU A 129 11.38 7.14 -18.61
C GLU A 129 12.77 6.75 -18.05
N ARG A 130 13.81 7.49 -18.44
CA ARG A 130 15.19 7.27 -17.93
C ARG A 130 15.30 7.45 -16.41
N HIS A 131 14.48 8.33 -15.85
CA HIS A 131 14.43 8.60 -14.43
C HIS A 131 13.37 7.77 -13.68
N GLY A 132 12.73 6.80 -14.36
CA GLY A 132 11.75 5.89 -13.77
C GLY A 132 10.37 6.49 -13.55
N VAL A 133 10.08 7.65 -14.14
CA VAL A 133 8.76 8.29 -14.16
C VAL A 133 8.00 7.75 -15.38
N LYS A 134 6.86 7.11 -15.13
CA LYS A 134 5.98 6.53 -16.15
C LYS A 134 4.67 7.30 -16.21
N ARG A 135 4.27 7.69 -17.41
CA ARG A 135 2.93 8.19 -17.71
C ARG A 135 2.00 6.98 -17.86
N PHE A 136 0.81 7.04 -17.25
CA PHE A 136 -0.22 6.04 -17.44
C PHE A 136 -1.55 6.71 -17.82
N ASP A 137 -2.29 6.04 -18.68
CA ASP A 137 -3.56 6.50 -19.22
C ASP A 137 -4.60 5.37 -19.05
N PRO A 138 -5.39 5.39 -17.96
CA PRO A 138 -6.25 4.28 -17.58
C PRO A 138 -7.57 4.23 -18.37
N ALA A 139 -7.60 4.71 -19.62
CA ALA A 139 -8.80 4.70 -20.45
C ALA A 139 -9.34 3.26 -20.65
N GLY A 140 -10.58 3.01 -20.21
CA GLY A 140 -11.21 1.69 -20.29
C GLY A 140 -10.80 0.69 -19.20
N GLU A 141 -9.92 1.09 -18.28
CA GLU A 141 -9.54 0.26 -17.13
C GLU A 141 -10.51 0.42 -15.96
N LYS A 142 -10.51 -0.56 -15.05
CA LYS A 142 -11.31 -0.49 -13.82
C LYS A 142 -10.80 0.67 -12.96
N PHE A 143 -11.71 1.44 -12.39
CA PHE A 143 -11.35 2.53 -11.49
C PHE A 143 -10.67 1.99 -10.21
N ASP A 144 -9.46 2.48 -9.93
CA ASP A 144 -8.72 2.21 -8.70
C ASP A 144 -8.49 3.53 -7.93
N PRO A 145 -9.09 3.69 -6.73
CA PRO A 145 -8.92 4.89 -5.91
C PRO A 145 -7.48 5.22 -5.49
N MET A 146 -6.54 4.26 -5.54
CA MET A 146 -5.14 4.52 -5.16
C MET A 146 -4.37 5.29 -6.23
N VAL A 147 -4.78 5.17 -7.50
CA VAL A 147 -4.07 5.73 -8.66
C VAL A 147 -4.93 6.70 -9.49
N HIS A 148 -6.26 6.66 -9.33
CA HIS A 148 -7.21 7.45 -10.11
C HIS A 148 -8.01 8.42 -9.23
N GLU A 149 -8.26 9.61 -9.76
CA GLU A 149 -9.12 10.63 -9.18
C GLU A 149 -10.36 10.82 -10.08
N ALA A 150 -11.52 10.38 -9.60
CA ALA A 150 -12.78 10.51 -10.33
C ALA A 150 -13.30 11.95 -10.25
N MET A 151 -13.39 12.61 -11.41
CA MET A 151 -13.79 14.02 -11.52
C MET A 151 -15.31 14.18 -11.71
N TYR A 152 -15.89 13.28 -12.51
CA TYR A 152 -17.31 13.26 -12.83
C TYR A 152 -17.74 11.87 -13.30
N GLU A 153 -19.05 11.62 -13.27
CA GLU A 153 -19.67 10.43 -13.84
C GLU A 153 -20.19 10.73 -15.25
N VAL A 154 -19.87 9.84 -16.20
CA VAL A 154 -20.41 9.89 -17.57
C VAL A 154 -21.40 8.75 -17.75
N PRO A 155 -22.64 9.02 -18.21
CA PRO A 155 -23.56 7.97 -18.60
C PRO A 155 -23.09 7.36 -19.94
N ASP A 156 -22.25 6.31 -19.87
CA ASP A 156 -21.82 5.55 -21.03
C ASP A 156 -22.41 4.12 -20.97
N PRO A 157 -23.38 3.78 -21.84
CA PRO A 157 -23.96 2.43 -21.89
C PRO A 157 -23.00 1.38 -22.46
N SER A 158 -21.88 1.79 -23.05
CA SER A 158 -20.89 0.90 -23.67
C SER A 158 -19.97 0.23 -22.65
N GLN A 159 -19.79 0.85 -21.48
CA GLN A 159 -18.89 0.37 -20.44
C GLN A 159 -19.63 0.09 -19.13
N PRO A 160 -19.21 -0.93 -18.36
CA PRO A 160 -19.83 -1.23 -17.07
C PRO A 160 -19.57 -0.12 -16.06
N ALA A 161 -20.44 -0.05 -15.04
CA ALA A 161 -20.30 0.93 -13.96
C ALA A 161 -18.96 0.75 -13.22
N GLY A 162 -18.28 1.86 -12.94
CA GLY A 162 -16.98 1.86 -12.24
C GLY A 162 -15.77 1.61 -13.14
N THR A 163 -15.92 1.70 -14.45
CA THR A 163 -14.80 1.74 -15.42
C THR A 163 -14.48 3.19 -15.78
N VAL A 164 -13.21 3.48 -16.08
CA VAL A 164 -12.77 4.79 -16.58
C VAL A 164 -13.28 4.98 -18.02
N ALA A 165 -14.25 5.88 -18.20
CA ALA A 165 -14.83 6.19 -19.50
C ALA A 165 -13.95 7.17 -20.30
N GLN A 166 -13.40 8.17 -19.62
CA GLN A 166 -12.57 9.21 -20.24
C GLN A 166 -11.44 9.63 -19.31
N VAL A 167 -10.26 9.86 -19.86
CA VAL A 167 -9.13 10.46 -19.14
C VAL A 167 -9.04 11.93 -19.51
N VAL A 168 -9.16 12.79 -18.52
CA VAL A 168 -9.06 14.26 -18.67
C VAL A 168 -7.61 14.69 -18.56
N GLU A 169 -6.88 14.08 -17.62
CA GLU A 169 -5.50 14.40 -17.33
C GLU A 169 -4.75 13.10 -17.01
N PRO A 170 -3.65 12.81 -17.72
CA PRO A 170 -2.92 11.56 -17.53
C PRO A 170 -2.28 11.51 -16.15
N GLY A 171 -2.12 10.30 -15.62
CA GLY A 171 -1.45 10.05 -14.36
C GLY A 171 0.05 9.84 -14.54
N TYR A 172 0.82 10.09 -13.46
CA TYR A 172 2.26 9.84 -13.44
C TYR A 172 2.66 9.11 -12.16
N MET A 173 3.51 8.10 -12.32
CA MET A 173 4.06 7.31 -11.22
C MET A 173 5.58 7.20 -11.33
N ILE A 174 6.26 7.16 -10.19
CA ILE A 174 7.69 6.91 -10.09
C ILE A 174 7.91 5.58 -9.37
N ALA A 175 8.48 4.60 -10.05
CA ALA A 175 8.55 3.22 -9.56
C ALA A 175 7.16 2.76 -9.06
N ASP A 176 7.01 2.60 -7.74
CA ASP A 176 5.79 2.10 -7.10
C ASP A 176 4.93 3.22 -6.46
N ARG A 177 5.34 4.48 -6.57
CA ARG A 177 4.66 5.62 -5.92
C ARG A 177 4.00 6.55 -6.94
N VAL A 178 2.75 6.90 -6.70
CA VAL A 178 2.01 7.88 -7.51
C VAL A 178 2.54 9.30 -7.24
N LEU A 179 2.94 9.99 -8.31
CA LEU A 179 3.33 11.41 -8.24
C LEU A 179 2.11 12.33 -8.36
N ARG A 180 1.25 11.99 -9.33
CA ARG A 180 -0.05 12.61 -9.61
C ARG A 180 -1.04 11.53 -10.06
N PRO A 181 -2.24 11.43 -9.47
CA PRO A 181 -3.27 10.52 -9.93
C PRO A 181 -3.79 10.93 -11.32
N ALA A 182 -4.26 9.96 -12.10
CA ALA A 182 -4.95 10.27 -13.35
C ALA A 182 -6.33 10.85 -13.03
N ARG A 183 -6.70 11.98 -13.64
CA ARG A 183 -8.03 12.58 -13.47
C ARG A 183 -8.95 12.01 -14.54
N VAL A 184 -10.00 11.34 -14.10
CA VAL A 184 -10.82 10.50 -14.96
C VAL A 184 -12.31 10.74 -14.78
N GLY A 185 -13.07 10.61 -15.86
CA GLY A 185 -14.51 10.43 -15.83
C GLY A 185 -14.83 8.95 -15.72
N VAL A 186 -15.58 8.55 -14.69
CA VAL A 186 -15.99 7.15 -14.50
C VAL A 186 -17.36 6.91 -15.15
N SER A 187 -17.57 5.73 -15.72
CA SER A 187 -18.87 5.36 -16.25
C SER A 187 -19.84 5.07 -15.10
N ALA A 188 -21.03 5.69 -15.14
CA ALA A 188 -22.15 5.30 -14.30
C ALA A 188 -22.74 3.92 -14.69
N GLY A 189 -22.25 3.36 -15.80
CA GLY A 189 -22.75 2.15 -16.43
C GLY A 189 -24.01 2.42 -17.24
N GLY A 190 -24.25 1.57 -18.24
CA GLY A 190 -25.59 1.45 -18.83
C GLY A 190 -26.63 1.17 -17.73
N PRO A 191 -27.89 1.60 -17.92
CA PRO A 191 -28.92 1.48 -16.89
C PRO A 191 -28.93 0.05 -16.36
N LYS A 192 -28.71 -0.05 -15.05
CA LYS A 192 -28.85 -1.27 -14.25
C LYS A 192 -29.97 -2.11 -14.84
N SER A 193 -29.62 -3.27 -15.41
CA SER A 193 -30.60 -4.27 -15.82
C SER A 193 -31.63 -4.36 -14.70
N ALA A 194 -32.88 -4.03 -15.03
CA ALA A 194 -33.96 -3.87 -14.09
C ALA A 194 -33.97 -5.06 -13.11
N PRO A 195 -34.13 -4.83 -11.79
CA PRO A 195 -34.39 -5.96 -10.91
C PRO A 195 -35.66 -6.64 -11.44
N LYS A 196 -35.53 -7.90 -11.84
CA LYS A 196 -36.66 -8.74 -12.28
C LYS A 196 -37.82 -8.51 -11.31
N PRO A 197 -39.01 -8.09 -11.78
CA PRO A 197 -40.15 -7.97 -10.89
C PRO A 197 -40.51 -9.39 -10.43
N LYS A 198 -40.38 -9.63 -9.12
CA LYS A 198 -41.09 -10.75 -8.48
C LYS A 198 -42.59 -10.46 -8.61
N PRO A 199 -43.41 -11.45 -8.99
CA PRO A 199 -44.84 -11.23 -9.15
C PRO A 199 -45.47 -10.89 -7.81
N GLU A 200 -46.20 -9.78 -7.81
CA GLU A 200 -47.00 -9.28 -6.70
C GLU A 200 -48.06 -10.32 -6.32
N THR A 201 -48.11 -10.64 -5.02
CA THR A 201 -49.23 -11.38 -4.43
C THR A 201 -50.29 -10.33 -4.07
N GLU A 202 -51.34 -10.23 -4.88
CA GLU A 202 -52.54 -9.47 -4.55
C GLU A 202 -53.23 -10.09 -3.33
N SER A 203 -53.41 -9.27 -2.30
CA SER A 203 -54.32 -9.53 -1.18
C SER A 203 -55.68 -8.92 -1.53
N PRO A 204 -56.80 -9.67 -1.56
CA PRO A 204 -58.10 -9.10 -1.84
C PRO A 204 -58.83 -8.70 -0.56
N ALA A 205 -59.26 -7.44 -0.50
CA ALA A 205 -60.20 -6.95 0.50
C ALA A 205 -61.57 -6.67 -0.16
N ALA A 206 -62.58 -7.37 0.35
CA ALA A 206 -63.99 -7.01 0.47
C ALA A 206 -64.84 -6.67 -0.78
N ALA A 207 -65.85 -7.51 -1.06
CA ALA A 207 -67.26 -7.10 -0.92
C ALA A 207 -68.27 -8.24 -1.19
N LYS A 208 -69.29 -8.27 -0.30
CA LYS A 208 -70.68 -8.71 -0.47
C LYS A 208 -71.05 -10.20 -0.37
N GLN A 209 -71.61 -10.51 0.81
CA GLN A 209 -72.47 -11.64 1.14
C GLN A 209 -73.90 -11.42 0.61
N ALA A 210 -74.48 -12.47 0.02
CA ALA A 210 -75.92 -12.73 0.00
C ALA A 210 -76.19 -14.24 -0.20
N GLU A 211 -77.10 -14.74 0.64
CA GLU A 211 -77.91 -15.98 0.55
C GLU A 211 -77.33 -17.38 0.86
N ILE A 212 -77.79 -17.89 2.02
CA ILE A 212 -78.57 -19.13 2.27
C ILE A 212 -77.98 -20.48 1.80
N GLY A 213 -77.75 -21.39 2.76
CA GLY A 213 -77.77 -22.84 2.53
C GLY A 213 -76.83 -23.65 3.42
N ASP A 214 -77.41 -24.40 4.36
CA ASP A 214 -76.81 -25.28 5.38
C ASP A 214 -76.38 -26.67 4.79
N PRO A 215 -75.87 -27.68 5.54
CA PRO A 215 -74.48 -28.18 5.46
C PRO A 215 -74.33 -29.71 5.18
N ALA A 216 -73.12 -30.18 4.84
CA ALA A 216 -72.69 -31.60 4.93
C ALA A 216 -71.16 -31.72 4.69
N LEU A 217 -70.34 -32.09 5.68
CA LEU A 217 -69.99 -33.44 6.19
C LEU A 217 -68.81 -34.13 5.45
N GLU A 218 -67.73 -34.33 6.23
CA GLU A 218 -66.89 -35.54 6.34
C GLU A 218 -65.89 -35.99 5.24
N GLY A 219 -64.73 -36.48 5.71
CA GLY A 219 -63.93 -37.54 5.08
C GLY A 219 -62.47 -37.18 4.81
N GLN A 220 -61.53 -37.46 5.74
CA GLN A 220 -60.58 -38.61 5.71
C GLN A 220 -59.42 -38.45 4.70
N MET A 221 -58.17 -38.27 5.16
CA MET A 221 -57.18 -39.30 5.58
C MET A 221 -56.79 -40.31 4.48
N SER A 222 -55.53 -40.23 4.03
CA SER A 222 -54.62 -41.33 3.59
C SER A 222 -53.35 -40.64 3.04
N GLU A 223 -52.17 -40.66 3.67
CA GLU A 223 -51.22 -41.77 3.88
C GLU A 223 -50.96 -42.66 2.65
N THR A 224 -49.72 -42.58 2.14
CA THR A 224 -48.74 -43.64 1.79
C THR A 224 -47.61 -42.98 0.98
N ASP A 225 -46.37 -42.85 1.47
CA ASP A 225 -45.30 -43.86 1.54
C ASP A 225 -45.01 -44.57 0.20
N THR A 226 -43.81 -44.38 -0.38
CA THR A 226 -42.81 -45.44 -0.67
C THR A 226 -41.66 -45.03 -1.62
N GLY A 227 -40.43 -45.45 -1.25
CA GLY A 227 -39.33 -45.89 -2.13
C GLY A 227 -38.38 -44.80 -2.68
N ALA A 228 -37.09 -44.64 -2.33
CA ALA A 228 -35.96 -45.52 -2.01
C ALA A 228 -35.34 -46.30 -3.20
N ALA A 229 -34.19 -45.81 -3.70
CA ALA A 229 -33.04 -46.49 -4.35
C ALA A 229 -32.04 -45.36 -4.74
N ASP A 230 -30.80 -45.22 -4.26
CA ASP A 230 -29.63 -46.11 -4.11
C ASP A 230 -29.15 -46.75 -5.43
N GLN A 231 -28.07 -46.24 -6.04
CA GLN A 231 -26.79 -46.97 -6.16
C GLN A 231 -25.68 -46.23 -6.93
N SER A 232 -24.47 -46.50 -6.44
CA SER A 232 -23.10 -46.09 -6.78
C SER A 232 -22.48 -46.73 -8.04
N ALA A 233 -21.42 -46.10 -8.57
CA ALA A 233 -20.19 -46.66 -9.20
C ALA A 233 -19.31 -45.46 -9.64
N ASP A 234 -18.05 -45.22 -9.24
CA ASP A 234 -16.78 -45.96 -9.11
C ASP A 234 -15.96 -46.19 -10.40
N GLY A 235 -14.66 -45.84 -10.31
CA GLY A 235 -13.54 -46.48 -11.00
C GLY A 235 -12.94 -45.84 -12.27
N GLY A 236 -11.65 -45.44 -12.22
CA GLY A 236 -10.85 -45.20 -13.43
C GLY A 236 -9.48 -44.51 -13.26
N GLU A 237 -8.50 -45.21 -12.68
CA GLU A 237 -7.07 -44.89 -12.58
C GLU A 237 -6.30 -45.41 -13.81
N THR A 238 -5.36 -44.64 -14.39
CA THR A 238 -4.14 -45.15 -15.09
C THR A 238 -3.11 -44.05 -15.38
N THR A 239 -1.88 -44.24 -14.87
CA THR A 239 -0.56 -43.88 -15.46
C THR A 239 0.19 -45.22 -15.70
N PRO A 240 1.34 -45.36 -16.43
CA PRO A 240 2.57 -44.55 -16.34
C PRO A 240 3.48 -44.49 -17.62
N GLU A 241 4.73 -44.00 -17.43
CA GLU A 241 5.97 -44.12 -18.26
C GLU A 241 6.17 -43.16 -19.45
N SER A 242 7.38 -42.74 -19.86
CA SER A 242 8.77 -42.69 -19.36
C SER A 242 9.59 -41.90 -20.43
N GLY A 243 10.70 -41.22 -20.07
CA GLY A 243 11.64 -40.71 -21.10
C GLY A 243 12.49 -39.47 -20.75
N THR A 244 13.67 -39.71 -20.19
CA THR A 244 14.87 -38.83 -20.20
C THR A 244 16.05 -39.82 -20.34
N PRO A 245 17.18 -39.58 -21.05
CA PRO A 245 18.04 -38.40 -20.85
C PRO A 245 18.91 -37.98 -22.08
N THR A 246 19.82 -37.02 -21.84
CA THR A 246 21.12 -36.80 -22.53
C THR A 246 21.23 -35.52 -23.35
N GLY A 247 22.12 -34.63 -22.90
CA GLY A 247 22.53 -33.43 -23.63
C GLY A 247 23.32 -32.46 -22.76
N ALA A 248 24.38 -32.94 -22.11
CA ALA A 248 25.39 -32.08 -21.53
C ALA A 248 26.15 -31.35 -22.65
N GLN A 249 26.18 -30.02 -22.63
CA GLN A 249 27.21 -29.27 -23.34
C GLN A 249 27.78 -28.18 -22.43
N GLU A 250 29.10 -28.23 -22.39
CA GLU A 250 30.08 -27.61 -21.51
C GLU A 250 30.14 -26.08 -21.66
N PRO A 251 30.52 -25.33 -20.60
CA PRO A 251 30.60 -23.87 -20.64
C PRO A 251 31.84 -23.37 -21.41
N ALA A 252 31.63 -22.42 -22.33
CA ALA A 252 32.71 -21.69 -22.99
C ALA A 252 33.46 -20.80 -21.98
N GLN A 253 34.77 -20.99 -21.89
CA GLN A 253 35.69 -20.18 -21.11
C GLN A 253 35.94 -18.80 -21.76
N PRO A 254 36.32 -17.78 -20.95
CA PRO A 254 36.46 -16.40 -21.38
C PRO A 254 37.78 -16.12 -22.14
N GLU A 255 37.69 -15.32 -23.21
CA GLU A 255 38.85 -14.76 -23.90
C GLU A 255 39.59 -13.73 -23.03
N GLN A 256 40.89 -13.94 -22.88
CA GLN A 256 41.83 -13.08 -22.19
C GLN A 256 42.08 -11.81 -23.00
N ILE A 257 41.56 -10.67 -22.55
CA ILE A 257 42.05 -9.36 -23.00
C ILE A 257 43.16 -8.94 -22.06
N GLY A 258 44.40 -9.18 -22.49
CA GLY A 258 45.61 -8.69 -21.84
C GLY A 258 45.74 -7.18 -21.98
N ILE A 259 45.41 -6.43 -20.93
CA ILE A 259 45.84 -5.04 -20.77
C ILE A 259 47.13 -5.06 -19.96
N LYS A 260 48.23 -4.73 -20.64
CA LYS A 260 49.55 -4.51 -20.06
C LYS A 260 49.47 -3.37 -19.03
N ILE A 261 49.75 -3.69 -17.78
CA ILE A 261 50.10 -2.70 -16.77
C ILE A 261 51.59 -2.42 -16.94
N ASP A 262 51.92 -1.29 -17.57
CA ASP A 262 53.25 -0.70 -17.46
C ASP A 262 53.43 -0.20 -16.03
N ARG A 263 54.31 -0.89 -15.30
CA ARG A 263 54.81 -0.49 -13.99
C ARG A 263 56.27 -0.04 -14.19
N SER A 264 56.45 1.23 -14.54
CA SER A 264 57.74 1.89 -14.55
C SER A 264 57.95 2.65 -13.24
N ALA A 265 59.05 2.29 -12.56
CA ALA A 265 59.87 3.01 -11.58
C ALA A 265 59.25 4.16 -10.77
#